data_AF-A0A9W6PH09-F1
#
_entry.id   AF-A0A9W6PH09-F1
#
_cell.length_a   1.000
_cell.length_b   1.000
_cell.length_c   1.000
_cell.angle_alpha   90.00
_cell.angle_beta   90.00
_cell.angle_gamma   90.00
#
_symmetry.space_group_name_H-M   'P 1'
#
loop_
_entity.id
_entity.type
_entity.pdbx_description
1 polymer ?
#
loop_
_entity_poly.entity_id
_entity_poly.type
_entity_poly.pdbx_seq_one_letter_code
_entity_poly.pdbx_strand_id
1 'polypeptide(L)'
;MTVELTTHLDDDLVAHLHAEAQRAGVDLDTHLGRVLAADYRAAHGSREERAARARALAAAAVHEWNGAGRPEGGGVDFEDVFGR
;
A
#
# COMPACT_ATOMS: atom_id res chain seq x y z
N MET A 1 6.76 -16.46 -15.41
CA MET A 1 7.68 -15.34 -15.11
C MET A 1 7.59 -15.08 -13.62
N THR A 2 8.70 -15.15 -12.90
CA THR A 2 8.80 -14.77 -11.49
C THR A 2 9.42 -13.38 -11.40
N VAL A 3 8.96 -12.58 -10.44
CA VAL A 3 9.46 -11.22 -10.16
C VAL A 3 9.91 -11.19 -8.72
N GLU A 4 11.10 -10.65 -8.46
CA GLU A 4 11.62 -10.41 -7.11
C GLU A 4 11.32 -8.95 -6.72
N LEU A 5 10.77 -8.76 -5.52
CA LEU A 5 10.41 -7.45 -4.99
C LEU A 5 11.24 -7.18 -3.73
N THR A 6 12.01 -6.12 -3.74
CA THR A 6 12.71 -5.61 -2.56
C THR A 6 12.03 -4.34 -2.10
N THR A 7 11.63 -4.29 -0.83
CA THR A 7 10.97 -3.14 -0.22
C THR A 7 11.49 -2.94 1.20
N HIS A 8 11.47 -1.71 1.68
CA HIS A 8 11.77 -1.37 3.07
C HIS A 8 10.46 -1.21 3.81
N LEU A 9 10.27 -2.04 4.84
CA LEU A 9 9.11 -2.00 5.72
C LEU A 9 9.58 -1.70 7.15
N ASP A 10 8.72 -1.05 7.91
CA ASP A 10 8.90 -0.87 9.35
C ASP A 10 8.97 -2.22 10.08
N ASP A 11 9.77 -2.29 11.14
CA ASP A 11 10.04 -3.52 11.89
C ASP A 11 8.76 -4.11 12.52
N ASP A 12 7.85 -3.27 13.02
CA ASP A 12 6.59 -3.74 13.61
C ASP A 12 5.68 -4.35 12.53
N LEU A 13 5.66 -3.75 11.33
CA LEU A 13 4.94 -4.31 10.19
C LEU A 13 5.53 -5.66 9.75
N VAL A 14 6.86 -5.78 9.70
CA VAL A 14 7.54 -7.04 9.39
C VAL A 14 7.18 -8.11 10.41
N ALA A 15 7.25 -7.80 11.71
CA ALA A 15 6.87 -8.71 12.78
C ALA A 15 5.40 -9.15 12.68
N HIS A 16 4.50 -8.22 12.35
CA HIS A 16 3.09 -8.51 12.15
C HIS A 16 2.86 -9.47 10.96
N LEU A 17 3.51 -9.22 9.81
CA LEU A 17 3.39 -10.07 8.62
C LEU A 17 3.92 -11.49 8.87
N HIS A 18 5.02 -11.62 9.61
CA HIS A 18 5.51 -12.93 10.05
C HIS A 18 4.50 -13.66 10.92
N ALA A 19 3.87 -12.98 11.88
CA ALA A 19 2.86 -13.59 12.75
C ALA A 19 1.62 -14.03 11.96
N GLU A 20 1.16 -13.24 11.00
CA GLU A 20 0.03 -13.60 10.12
C GLU A 20 0.36 -14.79 9.21
N ALA A 21 1.56 -14.84 8.64
CA ALA A 21 2.02 -15.99 7.86
C ALA A 21 2.03 -17.28 8.71
N GLN A 22 2.55 -17.21 9.94
CA GLN A 22 2.55 -18.32 10.88
C GLN A 22 1.14 -18.77 11.25
N ARG A 23 0.21 -17.84 11.54
CA ARG A 23 -1.20 -18.15 11.83
C ARG A 23 -1.89 -18.82 10.65
N ALA A 24 -1.55 -18.42 9.43
CA ALA A 24 -2.06 -19.01 8.20
C ALA A 24 -1.36 -20.32 7.81
N GLY A 25 -0.33 -20.75 8.53
CA GLY A 25 0.42 -21.98 8.28
C GLY A 25 1.21 -21.96 6.96
N VAL A 26 1.68 -20.79 6.53
CA VAL A 26 2.44 -20.61 5.28
C VAL A 26 3.72 -19.82 5.53
N ASP A 27 4.67 -19.89 4.60
CA ASP A 27 5.85 -19.01 4.60
C ASP A 27 5.46 -17.56 4.27
N LEU A 28 6.36 -16.63 4.60
CA LEU A 28 6.13 -15.18 4.43
C LEU A 28 5.90 -14.81 2.97
N ASP A 29 6.68 -15.37 2.03
CA ASP A 29 6.59 -15.03 0.61
C ASP A 29 5.24 -15.46 0.03
N THR A 30 4.76 -16.65 0.40
CA THR A 30 3.42 -17.14 0.06
C THR A 30 2.34 -16.22 0.64
N HIS A 31 2.49 -15.77 1.89
CA HIS A 31 1.55 -14.85 2.51
C HIS A 31 1.51 -13.50 1.76
N LEU A 32 2.66 -12.90 1.50
CA LEU A 32 2.77 -11.64 0.75
C LEU A 32 2.21 -11.76 -0.66
N GLY A 33 2.47 -12.87 -1.36
CA GLY A 33 1.90 -13.14 -2.67
C GLY A 33 0.37 -13.19 -2.65
N ARG A 34 -0.24 -13.75 -1.60
CA ARG A 34 -1.70 -13.76 -1.42
C ARG A 34 -2.24 -12.35 -1.18
N VAL A 35 -1.57 -11.54 -0.36
CA VAL A 35 -1.96 -10.14 -0.10
C VAL A 35 -1.91 -9.32 -1.39
N LEU A 36 -0.82 -9.41 -2.15
CA LEU A 36 -0.67 -8.72 -3.43
C LEU A 36 -1.73 -9.17 -4.45
N ALA A 37 -2.01 -10.47 -4.53
CA ALA A 37 -3.06 -10.98 -5.40
C ALA A 37 -4.46 -10.52 -4.98
N ALA A 38 -4.71 -10.35 -3.67
CA ALA A 38 -5.96 -9.80 -3.17
C ALA A 38 -6.10 -8.31 -3.53
N ASP A 39 -5.04 -7.50 -3.37
CA ASP A 39 -5.04 -6.10 -3.77
C ASP A 39 -5.29 -5.93 -5.28
N TYR A 40 -4.63 -6.75 -6.10
CA TYR A 40 -4.86 -6.76 -7.55
C TYR A 40 -6.31 -7.08 -7.91
N ARG A 41 -6.90 -8.11 -7.28
CA ARG A 41 -8.31 -8.46 -7.50
C ARG A 41 -9.24 -7.34 -7.06
N ALA A 42 -9.00 -6.71 -5.91
CA ALA A 42 -9.79 -5.58 -5.43
C ALA A 42 -9.71 -4.38 -6.40
N ALA A 43 -8.54 -4.14 -7.00
CA ALA A 43 -8.35 -3.07 -8.00
C ALA A 43 -9.17 -3.29 -9.29
N HIS A 44 -9.46 -4.54 -9.63
CA HIS A 44 -10.20 -4.93 -10.84
C HIS A 44 -11.59 -5.50 -10.55
N GLY A 45 -12.01 -5.46 -9.29
CA GLY A 45 -13.27 -6.00 -8.83
C GLY A 45 -14.45 -5.06 -9.04
N SER A 46 -15.49 -5.32 -8.24
CA SER A 46 -16.68 -4.49 -8.16
C SER A 46 -16.32 -3.03 -7.79
N ARG A 47 -17.27 -2.12 -8.04
CA ARG A 47 -17.10 -0.72 -7.63
C ARG A 47 -16.85 -0.58 -6.12
N GLU A 48 -17.50 -1.42 -5.32
CA GLU A 48 -17.36 -1.40 -3.86
C GLU A 48 -15.95 -1.81 -3.42
N GLU A 49 -15.43 -2.91 -3.97
CA GLU A 49 -14.06 -3.37 -3.70
C GLU A 49 -13.02 -2.33 -4.11
N ARG A 50 -13.18 -1.74 -5.31
CA ARG A 50 -12.31 -0.65 -5.77
C ARG A 50 -12.36 0.57 -4.86
N ALA A 51 -13.55 0.94 -4.37
CA ALA A 51 -13.70 2.06 -3.45
C ALA A 51 -13.08 1.75 -2.07
N ALA A 52 -13.23 0.54 -1.55
CA ALA A 52 -12.61 0.11 -0.30
C ALA A 52 -11.08 0.16 -0.40
N ARG A 53 -10.51 -0.38 -1.49
CA ARG A 53 -9.08 -0.29 -1.79
C ARG A 53 -8.59 1.15 -1.84
N ALA A 54 -9.28 2.02 -2.59
CA ALA A 54 -8.91 3.43 -2.70
C ALA A 54 -8.87 4.14 -1.35
N ARG A 55 -9.84 3.86 -0.46
CA ARG A 55 -9.86 4.42 0.90
C ARG A 55 -8.68 3.93 1.74
N ALA A 56 -8.35 2.64 1.69
CA ALA A 56 -7.22 2.08 2.44
C ALA A 56 -5.88 2.71 2.00
N LEU A 57 -5.66 2.84 0.68
CA LEU A 57 -4.45 3.48 0.15
C LEU A 57 -4.38 4.97 0.48
N ALA A 58 -5.50 5.69 0.39
CA ALA A 58 -5.55 7.10 0.77
C ALA A 58 -5.23 7.30 2.26
N ALA A 59 -5.74 6.42 3.14
CA ALA A 59 -5.44 6.49 4.57
C ALA A 59 -3.94 6.28 4.85
N ALA A 60 -3.31 5.30 4.19
CA ALA A 60 -1.88 5.06 4.31
C ALA A 60 -1.05 6.28 3.82
N ALA A 61 -1.38 6.82 2.65
CA ALA A 61 -0.70 7.99 2.09
C ALA A 61 -0.84 9.23 2.99
N VAL A 62 -2.03 9.46 3.56
CA VAL A 62 -2.26 10.56 4.51
C VAL A 62 -1.48 10.36 5.80
N HIS A 63 -1.38 9.12 6.30
CA HIS A 63 -0.58 8.81 7.48
C HIS A 63 0.91 9.14 7.24
N GLU A 64 1.46 8.70 6.10
CA GLU A 64 2.84 9.01 5.69
C GLU A 64 3.06 10.52 5.54
N TRP A 65 2.18 11.22 4.84
CA TRP A 65 2.26 12.67 4.66
C TRP A 65 2.23 13.42 5.98
N ASN A 66 1.36 13.01 6.92
CA ASN A 66 1.33 13.57 8.28
C ASN A 66 2.61 13.26 9.06
N GLY A 67 3.11 12.03 8.99
CA GLY A 67 4.34 11.60 9.66
C GLY A 67 5.58 12.38 9.18
N ALA A 68 5.62 12.75 7.90
CA ALA A 68 6.65 13.60 7.32
C ALA A 68 6.50 15.10 7.67
N GLY A 69 5.51 15.48 8.49
CA GLY A 69 5.27 16.87 8.88
C GLY A 69 4.52 17.70 7.83
N ARG A 70 3.74 17.04 6.96
CA ARG A 70 2.99 17.65 5.85
C ARG A 70 3.87 18.51 4.95
N PRO A 71 4.92 17.93 4.34
CA PRO A 71 5.81 18.70 3.50
C PRO A 71 5.05 19.34 2.33
N GLU A 72 5.26 20.65 2.14
CA GLU A 72 4.78 21.42 1.00
C GLU A 72 5.93 21.80 0.05
N GLY A 73 7.18 21.60 0.48
CA GLY A 73 8.39 21.88 -0.32
C GLY A 73 8.50 20.96 -1.52
N GLY A 74 8.47 21.53 -2.73
CA GLY A 74 8.42 20.78 -3.99
C GLY A 74 6.98 20.52 -4.49
N GLY A 75 5.97 21.05 -3.80
CA GLY A 75 4.62 21.16 -4.35
C GLY A 75 4.61 22.02 -5.60
N VAL A 76 3.71 21.70 -6.53
CA VAL A 76 3.43 22.50 -7.72
C VAL A 76 2.23 23.38 -7.45
N ASP A 77 2.28 24.63 -7.91
CA ASP A 77 1.15 25.53 -7.77
C ASP A 77 -0.01 25.05 -8.65
N PHE A 78 -1.24 25.42 -8.26
CA PHE A 78 -2.45 25.05 -9.00
C PHE A 78 -2.37 25.48 -10.48
N GLU A 79 -1.70 26.60 -10.74
CA GLU A 79 -1.47 27.15 -12.09
C GLU A 79 -0.50 26.29 -12.90
N ASP A 80 0.50 25.67 -12.25
CA ASP A 80 1.44 24.73 -12.88
C ASP A 80 0.78 23.39 -13.23
N VAL A 81 -0.15 22.93 -12.40
CA VAL A 81 -0.84 21.64 -12.57
C VAL A 81 -1.93 21.72 -13.64
N PHE A 82 -2.72 22.79 -13.62
CA PHE A 82 -3.92 22.90 -14.44
C PHE A 82 -3.80 23.87 -15.61
N GLY A 83 -2.62 24.47 -15.80
CA GLY A 83 -2.22 25.28 -16.97
C GLY A 83 -3.37 26.06 -17.58
N ARG A 84 -3.60 27.30 -17.12
CA ARG A 84 -4.58 28.17 -17.78
C ARG A 84 -4.26 28.39 -19.26
#